data_AF-A0A926UFY9-F1
#
_entry.id   AF-A0A926UFY9-F1
#
_cell.length_a   1.000
_cell.length_b   1.000
_cell.length_c   1.000
_cell.angle_alpha   90.00
_cell.angle_beta   90.00
_cell.angle_gamma   90.00
#
_symmetry.space_group_name_H-M   'P 1'
#
loop_
_entity.id
_entity.type
_entity.pdbx_description
1 polymer ?
#
loop_
_entity_poly.entity_id
_entity_poly.type
_entity_poly.pdbx_seq_one_letter_code
_entity_poly.pdbx_strand_id
1 'polypeptide(L)'
;MISRISILVRETEGRYLYDSELSVYTRYLSELKARIAVYQKLQALETEVIAEIEGKLRHQDSSLFLYGGEDVSSKWKRDTLLTYRAMAKAVLLDDVDYLKQSFLLWMQTMMRAFGALRSCAETYMLMGTVLRRRLSSPEVAILMPVLQVIQQTLAE
;
A
#
# COMPACT_ATOMS: atom_id res chain seq x y z
N MET A 1 -5.99 -5.17 -15.62
CA MET A 1 -5.76 -3.95 -14.83
C MET A 1 -7.07 -3.18 -14.91
N ILE A 2 -7.83 -3.12 -13.81
CA ILE A 2 -9.04 -2.32 -13.77
C ILE A 2 -8.66 -1.06 -12.99
N SER A 3 -8.55 0.07 -13.67
CA SER A 3 -8.48 1.39 -13.05
C SER A 3 -9.88 2.03 -13.06
N ARG A 4 -10.12 3.05 -12.24
CA ARG A 4 -11.34 3.88 -12.27
C ARG A 4 -11.76 4.25 -13.70
N ILE A 5 -10.78 4.59 -14.55
CA ILE A 5 -10.98 4.91 -15.97
C ILE A 5 -11.52 3.71 -16.75
N SER A 6 -10.99 2.51 -16.55
CA SER A 6 -11.45 1.32 -17.27
C SER A 6 -12.86 0.87 -16.85
N ILE A 7 -13.24 1.11 -15.59
CA ILE A 7 -14.61 0.86 -15.09
C ILE A 7 -15.59 1.76 -15.84
N LEU A 8 -15.28 3.07 -15.90
CA LEU A 8 -16.08 4.06 -16.63
C LEU A 8 -16.26 3.69 -18.11
N VAL A 9 -15.21 3.26 -18.80
CA VAL A 9 -15.30 2.83 -20.21
C VAL A 9 -16.21 1.61 -20.39
N ARG A 10 -16.28 0.72 -19.40
CA ARG A 10 -17.14 -0.46 -19.46
C ARG A 10 -18.61 -0.10 -19.18
N GLU A 11 -18.85 0.80 -18.24
CA GLU A 11 -20.19 1.25 -17.83
C GLU A 11 -20.89 2.13 -18.87
N THR A 12 -20.17 2.66 -19.85
CA THR A 12 -20.80 3.42 -20.94
C THR A 12 -21.48 2.55 -21.98
N GLU A 13 -21.22 1.25 -22.05
CA GLU A 13 -21.89 0.32 -22.99
C GLU A 13 -21.95 0.84 -24.45
N GLY A 14 -20.94 1.60 -24.89
CA GLY A 14 -20.86 2.18 -26.23
C GLY A 14 -21.54 3.54 -26.43
N ARG A 15 -22.12 4.14 -25.38
CA ARG A 15 -22.64 5.52 -25.41
C ARG A 15 -21.55 6.55 -25.11
N TYR A 16 -21.78 7.80 -25.48
CA TYR A 16 -20.93 8.91 -25.05
C TYR A 16 -21.05 9.14 -23.54
N LEU A 17 -19.95 9.58 -22.91
CA LEU A 17 -19.93 9.93 -21.49
C LEU A 17 -20.84 11.14 -21.21
N TYR A 18 -21.57 11.10 -20.10
CA TYR A 18 -22.27 12.26 -19.55
C TYR A 18 -21.30 13.22 -18.85
N ASP A 19 -21.71 14.47 -18.63
CA ASP A 19 -20.91 15.48 -17.93
C ASP A 19 -20.43 15.00 -16.55
N SER A 20 -21.29 14.28 -15.82
CA SER A 20 -20.96 13.68 -14.53
C SER A 20 -19.84 12.66 -14.63
N GLU A 21 -19.79 11.88 -15.71
CA GLU A 21 -18.78 10.85 -15.94
C GLU A 21 -17.47 11.46 -16.46
N LEU A 22 -17.55 12.47 -17.33
CA LEU A 22 -16.40 13.27 -17.76
C LEU A 22 -15.70 13.96 -16.58
N SER A 23 -16.46 14.44 -15.58
CA SER A 23 -15.91 15.06 -14.38
C SER A 23 -14.96 14.14 -13.60
N VAL A 24 -15.15 12.82 -13.69
CA VAL A 24 -14.27 11.83 -13.05
C VAL A 24 -12.90 11.82 -13.73
N TYR A 25 -12.86 11.91 -15.06
CA TYR A 25 -11.60 12.01 -15.81
C TYR A 25 -10.86 13.29 -15.50
N THR A 26 -11.56 14.43 -15.50
CA THR A 26 -10.96 15.74 -15.21
C THR A 26 -10.33 15.76 -13.83
N ARG A 27 -11.03 15.24 -12.81
CA ARG A 27 -10.50 15.12 -11.44
C ARG A 27 -9.30 14.17 -11.37
N TYR A 28 -9.41 12.99 -11.98
CA TYR A 28 -8.31 12.02 -12.00
C TYR A 28 -7.04 12.63 -12.59
N LEU A 29 -7.17 13.37 -13.71
CA LEU A 29 -6.05 14.04 -14.38
C LEU A 29 -5.49 15.21 -13.57
N SER A 30 -6.35 16.00 -12.92
CA SER A 30 -5.88 17.13 -12.09
C SER A 30 -5.03 16.68 -10.90
N GLU A 31 -5.31 15.50 -10.35
CA GLU A 31 -4.60 14.95 -9.20
C GLU A 31 -3.44 14.02 -9.58
N LEU A 32 -3.39 13.56 -10.83
CA LEU A 32 -2.39 12.59 -11.31
C LEU A 32 -0.96 13.04 -11.05
N LYS A 33 -0.65 14.33 -11.27
CA LYS A 33 0.69 14.87 -11.03
C LYS A 33 1.11 14.72 -9.56
N ALA A 34 0.18 14.92 -8.62
CA ALA A 34 0.45 14.76 -7.20
C ALA A 34 0.68 13.28 -6.84
N ARG A 35 -0.13 12.36 -7.38
CA ARG A 35 0.04 10.92 -7.16
C ARG A 35 1.35 10.38 -7.76
N ILE A 36 1.76 10.88 -8.93
CA ILE A 36 3.08 10.56 -9.52
C ILE A 36 4.21 11.01 -8.59
N ALA A 37 4.14 12.22 -8.04
CA ALA A 37 5.16 12.72 -7.12
C ALA A 37 5.25 11.84 -5.86
N VAL A 38 4.10 11.46 -5.27
CA VAL A 38 4.07 10.53 -4.13
C VAL A 38 4.68 9.18 -4.51
N TYR A 39 4.30 8.60 -5.65
CA TYR A 39 4.85 7.33 -6.14
C TYR A 39 6.38 7.38 -6.27
N GLN A 40 6.92 8.41 -6.91
CA GLN A 40 8.36 8.59 -7.12
C GLN A 40 9.09 8.76 -5.78
N LYS A 41 8.48 9.49 -4.84
CA LYS A 41 9.05 9.68 -3.51
C LYS A 41 9.05 8.39 -2.69
N LEU A 42 7.98 7.60 -2.76
CA LEU A 42 7.93 6.26 -2.15
C LEU A 42 9.03 5.36 -2.72
N GLN A 43 9.21 5.36 -4.04
CA GLN A 43 10.26 4.61 -4.71
C GLN A 43 11.66 5.03 -4.22
N ALA A 44 11.93 6.33 -4.13
CA ALA A 44 13.21 6.86 -3.66
C ALA A 44 13.50 6.50 -2.18
N LEU A 45 12.45 6.48 -1.34
CA LEU A 45 12.56 6.21 0.09
C LEU A 45 12.53 4.71 0.45
N GLU A 46 12.29 3.81 -0.51
CA GLU A 46 12.02 2.39 -0.25
C GLU A 46 13.06 1.74 0.66
N THR A 47 14.35 1.83 0.30
CA THR A 47 15.43 1.20 1.06
C THR A 47 15.54 1.76 2.48
N GLU A 48 15.47 3.09 2.64
CA GLU A 48 15.58 3.76 3.93
C GLU A 48 14.41 3.43 4.85
N VAL A 49 13.19 3.46 4.32
CA VAL A 49 11.96 3.18 5.08
C VAL A 49 11.97 1.75 5.57
N ILE A 50 12.30 0.77 4.71
CA ILE A 50 12.32 -0.64 5.10
C ILE A 50 13.40 -0.91 6.13
N ALA A 51 14.59 -0.33 5.97
CA ALA A 51 15.68 -0.47 6.96
C ALA A 51 15.32 0.16 8.31
N GLU A 52 14.68 1.33 8.31
CA GLU A 52 14.24 1.99 9.53
C GLU A 52 13.16 1.17 10.27
N ILE A 53 12.20 0.61 9.53
CA ILE A 53 11.16 -0.27 10.09
C ILE A 53 11.81 -1.52 10.70
N GLU A 54 12.71 -2.17 9.96
CA GLU A 54 13.40 -3.39 10.43
C GLU A 54 14.17 -3.12 11.73
N GLY A 55 14.97 -2.05 11.77
CA GLY A 55 15.75 -1.69 12.95
C GLY A 55 14.89 -1.43 14.18
N LYS A 56 13.76 -0.74 14.00
CA LYS A 56 12.82 -0.48 15.09
C LYS A 56 12.10 -1.72 15.57
N LEU A 57 11.64 -2.60 14.67
CA LEU A 57 11.01 -3.86 15.06
C LEU A 57 12.00 -4.74 15.84
N ARG A 58 13.25 -4.84 15.40
CA ARG A 58 14.29 -5.59 16.13
C ARG A 58 14.56 -5.00 17.51
N HIS A 59 14.53 -3.67 17.63
CA HIS A 59 14.72 -3.01 18.93
C HIS A 59 13.52 -3.20 19.86
N GLN A 60 12.30 -3.22 19.32
CA GLN A 60 11.06 -3.41 20.08
C GLN A 60 10.85 -4.86 20.53
N ASP A 61 10.96 -5.80 19.59
CA ASP A 61 10.77 -7.22 19.84
C ASP A 61 11.42 -8.07 18.73
N SER A 62 12.63 -8.56 18.99
CA SER A 62 13.36 -9.46 18.07
C SER A 62 12.61 -10.76 17.76
N SER A 63 11.66 -11.19 18.61
CA SER A 63 10.89 -12.41 18.38
C SER A 63 9.93 -12.30 17.20
N LEU A 64 9.62 -11.07 16.74
CA LEU A 64 8.80 -10.83 15.54
C LEU A 64 9.43 -11.36 14.24
N PHE A 65 10.74 -11.66 14.27
CA PHE A 65 11.50 -12.25 13.18
C PHE A 65 11.79 -13.73 13.39
N LEU A 66 11.18 -14.37 14.40
CA LEU A 66 11.35 -15.80 14.66
C LEU A 66 10.07 -16.56 14.34
N TYR A 67 10.20 -17.63 13.55
CA TYR A 67 9.13 -18.58 13.31
C TYR A 67 9.67 -19.99 13.43
N GLY A 68 9.11 -20.79 14.34
CA GLY A 68 9.61 -22.16 14.60
C GLY A 68 11.07 -22.21 15.08
N GLY A 69 11.62 -21.11 15.62
CA GLY A 69 13.02 -21.00 16.02
C GLY A 69 13.97 -20.55 14.91
N GLU A 70 13.49 -20.36 13.68
CA GLU A 70 14.28 -19.86 12.54
C GLU A 70 14.09 -18.35 12.35
N ASP A 71 15.17 -17.67 11.94
CA ASP A 71 15.13 -16.25 11.54
C ASP A 71 14.47 -16.10 10.17
N VAL A 72 13.31 -15.45 10.13
CA VAL A 72 12.53 -15.19 8.92
C VAL A 72 12.65 -13.76 8.40
N SER A 73 13.60 -12.97 8.88
CA SER A 73 13.79 -11.57 8.49
C SER A 73 13.98 -11.35 6.99
N SER A 74 14.64 -12.27 6.30
CA SER A 74 14.77 -12.23 4.83
C SER A 74 13.41 -12.37 4.12
N LYS A 75 12.53 -13.24 4.63
CA LYS A 75 11.17 -13.43 4.10
C LYS A 75 10.31 -12.21 4.42
N TRP A 76 10.34 -11.75 5.67
CA TRP A 76 9.67 -10.52 6.10
C TRP A 76 10.04 -9.32 5.21
N LYS A 77 11.33 -9.14 4.90
CA LYS A 77 11.79 -8.02 4.08
C LYS A 77 11.20 -8.07 2.67
N ARG A 78 11.18 -9.27 2.07
CA ARG A 78 10.60 -9.50 0.75
C ARG A 78 9.10 -9.18 0.74
N ASP A 79 8.37 -9.69 1.71
CA ASP A 79 6.92 -9.54 1.84
C ASP A 79 6.53 -8.07 2.12
N THR A 80 7.30 -7.39 2.96
CA THR A 80 7.14 -5.96 3.25
C THR A 80 7.42 -5.12 2.00
N LEU A 81 8.48 -5.42 1.24
CA LEU A 81 8.77 -4.74 -0.04
C LEU A 81 7.67 -4.94 -1.07
N LEU A 82 7.13 -6.16 -1.19
CA LEU A 82 6.01 -6.44 -2.09
C LEU A 82 4.80 -5.58 -1.73
N THR A 83 4.46 -5.51 -0.44
CA THR A 83 3.33 -4.70 0.04
C THR A 83 3.57 -3.21 -0.15
N TYR A 84 4.79 -2.73 0.12
CA TYR A 84 5.17 -1.32 -0.05
C TYR A 84 5.06 -0.88 -1.53
N ARG A 85 5.51 -1.73 -2.46
CA ARG A 85 5.38 -1.46 -3.90
C ARG A 85 3.93 -1.56 -4.38
N ALA A 86 3.15 -2.47 -3.83
CA ALA A 86 1.71 -2.58 -4.12
C ALA A 86 0.96 -1.31 -3.65
N MET A 87 1.28 -0.81 -2.46
CA MET A 87 0.79 0.47 -1.93
C MET A 87 1.10 1.64 -2.87
N ALA A 88 2.35 1.76 -3.32
CA ALA A 88 2.76 2.82 -4.24
C ALA A 88 1.97 2.74 -5.56
N LYS A 89 1.80 1.54 -6.13
CA LYS A 89 0.98 1.35 -7.35
C LYS A 89 -0.47 1.74 -7.14
N ALA A 90 -1.06 1.40 -6.00
CA ALA A 90 -2.44 1.76 -5.67
C ALA A 90 -2.63 3.27 -5.55
N VAL A 91 -1.65 3.98 -4.96
CA VAL A 91 -1.60 5.46 -4.98
C VAL A 91 -1.58 5.98 -6.42
N LEU A 92 -0.71 5.44 -7.27
CA LEU A 92 -0.63 5.92 -8.66
C LEU A 92 -1.95 5.74 -9.42
N LEU A 93 -2.59 4.59 -9.25
CA LEU A 93 -3.81 4.20 -9.93
C LEU A 93 -5.09 4.82 -9.35
N ASP A 94 -5.01 5.41 -8.14
CA ASP A 94 -6.17 5.88 -7.37
C ASP A 94 -7.22 4.77 -7.18
N ASP A 95 -6.74 3.54 -6.95
CA ASP A 95 -7.59 2.34 -6.93
C ASP A 95 -7.20 1.41 -5.78
N VAL A 96 -7.83 1.66 -4.62
CA VAL A 96 -7.61 0.89 -3.40
C VAL A 96 -8.37 -0.44 -3.43
N ASP A 97 -9.51 -0.51 -4.11
CA ASP A 97 -10.27 -1.74 -4.26
C ASP A 97 -9.50 -2.76 -5.09
N TYR A 98 -8.85 -2.31 -6.17
CA TYR A 98 -7.94 -3.14 -6.94
C TYR A 98 -6.81 -3.69 -6.07
N LEU A 99 -6.18 -2.86 -5.22
CA LEU A 99 -5.14 -3.31 -4.29
C LEU A 99 -5.67 -4.39 -3.35
N LYS A 100 -6.86 -4.19 -2.80
CA LYS A 100 -7.49 -5.15 -1.89
C LYS A 100 -7.75 -6.50 -2.57
N GLN A 101 -8.42 -6.48 -3.72
CA GLN A 101 -8.85 -7.70 -4.41
C GLN A 101 -7.70 -8.45 -5.09
N SER A 102 -6.75 -7.73 -5.70
CA SER A 102 -5.67 -8.34 -6.48
C SER A 102 -4.47 -8.79 -5.64
N PHE A 103 -4.32 -8.24 -4.43
CA PHE A 103 -3.12 -8.47 -3.62
C PHE A 103 -3.42 -8.72 -2.15
N LEU A 104 -4.12 -7.82 -1.45
CA LEU A 104 -4.19 -7.89 0.02
C LEU A 104 -4.93 -9.13 0.54
N LEU A 105 -6.01 -9.58 -0.11
CA LEU A 105 -6.72 -10.79 0.31
C LEU A 105 -5.87 -12.05 0.18
N TRP A 106 -5.09 -12.16 -0.89
CA TRP A 106 -4.13 -13.25 -1.06
C TRP A 106 -3.02 -13.17 0.00
N MET A 107 -2.47 -11.98 0.22
CA MET A 107 -1.42 -11.76 1.21
C MET A 107 -1.90 -12.07 2.64
N GLN A 108 -3.11 -11.66 3.01
CA GLN A 108 -3.73 -11.98 4.30
C GLN A 108 -3.84 -13.49 4.51
N THR A 109 -4.27 -14.23 3.48
CA THR A 109 -4.37 -15.69 3.53
C THR A 109 -3.01 -16.32 3.83
N MET A 110 -1.95 -15.84 3.16
CA MET A 110 -0.58 -16.31 3.41
C MET A 110 -0.11 -15.96 4.83
N MET A 111 -0.33 -14.72 5.28
CA MET A 111 0.08 -14.28 6.62
C MET A 111 -0.59 -15.07 7.74
N ARG A 112 -1.88 -15.40 7.58
CA ARG A 112 -2.61 -16.27 8.51
C ARG A 112 -2.05 -17.69 8.54
N ALA A 113 -1.81 -18.28 7.36
CA ALA A 113 -1.27 -19.64 7.26
C ALA A 113 0.11 -19.77 7.93
N PHE A 114 0.94 -18.72 7.88
CA PHE A 114 2.27 -18.70 8.51
C PHE A 114 2.30 -18.03 9.90
N GLY A 115 1.15 -17.71 10.50
CA GLY A 115 1.11 -17.12 11.86
C GLY A 115 1.79 -15.75 11.99
N ALA A 116 1.89 -15.00 10.90
CA ALA A 116 2.64 -13.74 10.85
C ALA A 116 1.83 -12.49 11.22
N LEU A 117 0.56 -12.65 11.60
CA LEU A 117 -0.38 -11.53 11.86
C LEU A 117 0.17 -10.49 12.83
N ARG A 118 0.78 -10.91 13.94
CA ARG A 118 1.37 -9.98 14.92
C ARG A 118 2.52 -9.17 14.31
N SER A 119 3.41 -9.83 13.57
CA SER A 119 4.52 -9.17 12.87
C SER A 119 4.01 -8.19 11.81
N CYS A 120 2.97 -8.55 11.06
CA CYS A 120 2.32 -7.68 10.09
C CYS A 120 1.69 -6.44 10.73
N ALA A 121 0.92 -6.61 11.80
CA ALA A 121 0.27 -5.49 12.49
C ALA A 121 1.30 -4.43 12.94
N GLU A 122 2.37 -4.87 13.61
CA GLU A 122 3.46 -3.99 14.05
C GLU A 122 4.16 -3.34 12.84
N THR A 123 4.45 -4.11 11.80
CA THR A 123 5.13 -3.63 10.59
C THR A 123 4.34 -2.49 9.92
N TYR A 124 3.05 -2.67 9.67
CA TYR A 124 2.26 -1.69 8.93
C TYR A 124 1.82 -0.51 9.79
N MET A 125 1.64 -0.68 11.11
CA MET A 125 1.51 0.45 12.03
C MET A 125 2.76 1.33 12.01
N LEU A 126 3.93 0.70 12.14
CA LEU A 126 5.19 1.41 12.15
C LEU A 126 5.49 2.09 10.81
N MET A 127 5.15 1.44 9.70
CA MET A 127 5.25 2.00 8.35
C MET A 127 4.49 3.32 8.24
N GLY A 128 3.28 3.41 8.81
CA GLY A 128 2.52 4.67 8.86
C GLY A 128 3.25 5.77 9.62
N THR A 129 3.82 5.43 10.78
CA THR A 129 4.60 6.38 11.60
C THR A 129 5.89 6.84 10.91
N VAL A 130 6.56 5.95 10.18
CA VAL A 130 7.77 6.31 9.41
C VAL A 130 7.41 7.21 8.23
N LEU A 131 6.40 6.85 7.44
CA LEU A 131 6.03 7.60 6.24
C LEU A 131 5.46 8.98 6.56
N ARG A 132 4.69 9.14 7.64
CA ARG A 132 4.20 10.46 8.11
C ARG A 132 5.32 11.44 8.43
N ARG A 133 6.52 10.97 8.80
CA ARG A 133 7.68 11.84 9.09
C ARG A 133 8.51 12.16 7.85
N ARG A 134 8.39 11.36 6.78
CA ARG A 134 9.17 11.51 5.53
C ARG A 134 8.39 12.25 4.44
N LEU A 135 7.08 12.33 4.57
CA LEU A 135 6.16 12.94 3.62
C LEU A 135 5.59 14.24 4.18
N SER A 136 5.31 15.18 3.28
CA SER A 136 4.57 16.40 3.57
C SER A 136 3.08 16.10 3.81
N SER A 137 2.37 17.00 4.47
CA SER A 137 0.94 16.81 4.78
C SER A 137 0.08 16.48 3.54
N PRO A 138 0.25 17.12 2.37
CA PRO A 138 -0.50 16.75 1.17
C PRO A 138 -0.17 15.34 0.65
N GLU A 139 1.10 14.95 0.68
CA GLU A 139 1.53 13.60 0.26
C GLU A 139 0.99 12.52 1.22
N VAL A 140 0.96 12.82 2.53
CA VAL A 140 0.35 11.97 3.55
C VAL A 140 -1.15 11.81 3.29
N ALA A 141 -1.86 12.88 2.96
CA ALA A 141 -3.30 12.83 2.67
C ALA A 141 -3.62 11.90 1.49
N ILE A 142 -2.75 11.85 0.47
CA ILE A 142 -2.88 10.94 -0.68
C ILE A 142 -2.59 9.49 -0.27
N LEU A 143 -1.56 9.26 0.55
CA LEU A 143 -1.09 7.92 0.87
C LEU A 143 -1.93 7.20 1.95
N MET A 144 -2.37 7.93 2.96
CA MET A 144 -2.97 7.32 4.16
C MET A 144 -4.22 6.48 3.90
N PRO A 145 -5.15 6.85 3.01
CA PRO A 145 -6.29 5.99 2.70
C PRO A 145 -5.86 4.60 2.20
N VAL A 146 -4.83 4.53 1.37
CA VAL A 146 -4.27 3.27 0.87
C VAL A 146 -3.65 2.45 2.01
N LEU A 147 -2.83 3.09 2.84
CA LEU A 147 -2.16 2.42 3.94
C LEU A 147 -3.16 1.91 5.00
N GLN A 148 -4.24 2.66 5.26
CA GLN A 148 -5.29 2.23 6.19
C GLN A 148 -5.95 0.94 5.73
N VAL A 149 -6.22 0.78 4.43
CA VAL A 149 -6.77 -0.48 3.91
C VAL A 149 -5.77 -1.63 4.04
N ILE A 150 -4.47 -1.38 3.86
CA ILE A 150 -3.43 -2.39 4.12
C ILE A 150 -3.43 -2.81 5.60
N GLN A 151 -3.46 -1.83 6.51
CA GLN A 151 -3.50 -2.07 7.95
C GLN A 151 -4.74 -2.87 8.35
N GLN A 152 -5.92 -2.46 7.90
CA GLN A 152 -7.18 -3.16 8.19
C GLN A 152 -7.19 -4.58 7.60
N THR A 153 -6.65 -4.78 6.41
CA THR A 153 -6.70 -6.10 5.75
C THR A 153 -5.62 -7.06 6.27
N LEU A 154 -4.43 -6.57 6.64
CA LEU A 154 -3.30 -7.43 7.02
C LEU A 154 -3.06 -7.53 8.53
N ALA A 155 -3.70 -6.67 9.34
CA ALA A 155 -3.67 -6.78 10.80
C ALA A 155 -4.85 -7.60 11.39
N GLU A 156 -5.83 -7.97 10.55
CA GLU A 156 -6.92 -8.91 10.87
C GLU A 156 -6.59 -10.36 10.49
#